data_AF-A0A068TSQ8-F1
#
_entry.id   AF-A0A068TSQ8-F1
#
_cell.length_a   1.000
_cell.length_b   1.000
_cell.length_c   1.000
_cell.angle_alpha   90.00
_cell.angle_beta   90.00
_cell.angle_gamma   90.00
#
_symmetry.space_group_name_H-M   'P 1'
#
loop_
_entity.id
_entity.type
_entity.pdbx_description
1 polymer ?
#
loop_
_entity_poly.entity_id
_entity_poly.type
_entity_poly.pdbx_seq_one_letter_code
_entity_poly.pdbx_strand_id
1 'polypeptide(L)'
;MREDASNRFQSSQCIRFLLTSCLYTVKLLQVEIKNLNSFSSVSRAIDFEISRQVQLHSQGQADQIVQETRLWEEGAQKTITMRKKEGLSDYRYFPEPDIPGVTLSEEYVDGIRSSLPELPEIKRRRYENMGLSMQDVLFLANDINVAEFFDATIANAADVKLAANWIMGDIAAYMKNEKLSISEIKLTPLELGELIASIKGGTISGKIGKEILFELMAKGGTVQGLIKEKDLVQASQFTLLFMLHYS
;
A
#
# COMPACT_ATOMS: atom_id res chain seq x y z
N MET A 1 -4.10 12.85 2.53
CA MET A 1 -3.31 13.38 3.66
C MET A 1 -1.91 12.81 3.56
N ARG A 2 -0.92 13.66 3.28
CA ARG A 2 0.52 13.40 3.52
C ARG A 2 1.07 14.75 3.96
N GLU A 3 1.34 14.89 5.25
CA GLU A 3 1.76 16.16 5.88
C GLU A 3 3.14 16.06 6.53
N ASP A 4 3.75 14.88 6.58
CA ASP A 4 5.09 14.70 7.11
C ASP A 4 6.12 14.56 5.96
N ALA A 5 7.18 15.36 6.03
CA ALA A 5 8.28 15.37 5.04
C ALA A 5 9.18 14.12 5.11
N SER A 6 8.66 12.98 5.56
CA SER A 6 9.40 11.73 5.78
C SER A 6 9.96 11.13 4.49
N ASN A 7 9.27 11.34 3.36
CA ASN A 7 9.69 10.87 2.05
C ASN A 7 10.01 12.03 1.11
N ARG A 8 11.30 12.23 0.80
CA ARG A 8 11.77 13.19 -0.20
C ARG A 8 12.30 12.47 -1.42
N PHE A 9 11.82 12.87 -2.60
CA PHE A 9 12.25 12.30 -3.86
C PHE A 9 13.12 13.32 -4.62
N GLN A 10 14.23 12.82 -5.15
CA GLN A 10 15.00 13.49 -6.20
C GLN A 10 14.94 12.58 -7.43
N SER A 11 14.62 13.14 -8.59
CA SER A 11 14.65 12.38 -9.83
C SER A 11 15.84 12.83 -10.68
N SER A 12 16.59 11.86 -11.14
CA SER A 12 17.66 12.05 -12.11
C SER A 12 17.19 11.48 -13.42
N GLN A 13 17.04 12.33 -14.44
CA GLN A 13 16.54 11.92 -15.75
C GLN A 13 17.61 12.13 -16.81
N CYS A 14 17.86 11.08 -17.56
CA CYS A 14 18.74 11.07 -18.72
C CYS A 14 18.02 10.32 -19.82
N ILE A 15 17.62 11.01 -20.88
CA ILE A 15 16.94 10.37 -22.00
C ILE A 15 18.01 9.95 -22.99
N ARG A 16 18.07 8.65 -23.24
CA ARG A 16 18.94 8.07 -24.27
C ARG A 16 18.11 7.92 -25.54
N PHE A 17 18.33 8.79 -26.51
CA PHE A 17 17.73 8.63 -27.84
C PHE A 17 18.45 7.49 -28.56
N LEU A 18 17.75 6.36 -28.74
CA LEU A 18 18.20 5.28 -29.62
C LEU A 18 17.75 5.64 -31.05
N LEU A 19 18.59 6.35 -31.79
CA LEU A 19 18.39 6.51 -33.23
C LEU A 19 18.79 5.20 -33.92
N THR A 20 17.82 4.54 -34.56
CA THR A 20 17.96 3.35 -35.41
C THR A 20 18.58 3.67 -36.77
N SER A 21 19.63 4.50 -36.78
CA SER A 21 20.49 4.65 -37.95
C SER A 21 21.95 4.59 -37.51
N CYS A 22 22.70 3.73 -38.21
CA CYS A 22 24.10 3.41 -38.00
C CYS A 22 24.95 4.59 -37.50
N LEU A 23 25.74 4.32 -36.45
CA LEU A 23 27.01 4.96 -36.05
C LEU A 23 27.05 6.10 -35.02
N TYR A 24 25.94 6.68 -34.52
CA TYR A 24 26.04 7.67 -33.43
C TYR A 24 24.95 7.51 -32.37
N THR A 25 25.32 6.96 -31.21
CA THR A 25 24.49 7.06 -30.00
C THR A 25 24.79 8.39 -29.32
N VAL A 26 23.90 9.39 -29.48
CA VAL A 26 24.02 10.64 -28.72
C VAL A 26 23.49 10.38 -27.31
N LYS A 27 24.39 10.18 -26.35
CA LYS A 27 24.04 10.18 -24.93
C LYS A 27 23.82 11.64 -24.52
N LEU A 28 22.56 12.05 -24.39
CA LEU A 28 22.25 13.38 -23.86
C LEU A 28 22.69 13.50 -22.41
N LEU A 29 22.99 14.72 -21.99
CA LEU A 29 23.44 15.03 -20.64
C LEU A 29 22.27 14.88 -19.65
N GLN A 30 22.59 14.41 -18.45
CA GLN A 30 21.62 14.13 -17.40
C GLN A 30 21.14 15.44 -16.75
N VAL A 31 19.82 15.56 -16.63
CA VAL A 31 19.15 16.64 -15.91
C VAL A 31 18.64 16.10 -14.57
N GLU A 32 18.92 16.83 -13.49
CA GLU A 32 18.49 16.48 -12.13
C GLU A 32 17.33 17.38 -11.73
N ILE A 33 16.16 16.81 -11.44
CA ILE A 33 14.96 17.56 -11.04
C ILE A 33 14.78 17.46 -9.52
N LYS A 34 14.66 18.61 -8.87
CA LYS A 34 14.44 18.75 -7.42
C LYS A 34 13.04 19.28 -7.10
N ASN A 35 12.69 19.20 -5.81
CA ASN A 35 11.41 19.66 -5.26
C ASN A 35 10.19 18.86 -5.75
N LEU A 36 10.32 17.53 -5.69
CA LEU A 36 9.25 16.60 -6.03
C LEU A 36 8.63 16.06 -4.74
N ASN A 37 7.47 16.59 -4.39
CA ASN A 37 6.81 16.30 -3.11
C ASN A 37 5.75 15.19 -3.21
N SER A 38 5.48 14.67 -4.42
CA SER A 38 4.52 13.59 -4.63
C SER A 38 4.93 12.70 -5.80
N PHE A 39 4.50 11.42 -5.79
CA PHE A 39 4.68 10.52 -6.94
C PHE A 39 4.06 11.08 -8.22
N SER A 40 2.92 11.77 -8.09
CA SER A 40 2.26 12.42 -9.22
C SER A 40 3.11 13.56 -9.81
N SER A 41 3.76 14.35 -8.95
CA SER A 41 4.71 15.40 -9.35
C SER A 41 5.93 14.79 -10.02
N VAL A 42 6.44 13.66 -9.50
CA VAL A 42 7.55 12.92 -10.13
C VAL A 42 7.19 12.52 -11.56
N SER A 43 6.03 11.87 -11.76
CA SER A 43 5.57 11.48 -13.10
C SER A 43 5.46 12.67 -14.03
N ARG A 44 4.74 13.72 -13.62
CA ARG A 44 4.54 14.92 -14.45
C ARG A 44 5.85 15.63 -14.79
N ALA A 45 6.78 15.71 -13.84
CA ALA A 45 8.09 16.31 -14.07
C ALA A 45 8.92 15.50 -15.07
N ILE A 46 8.84 14.17 -15.01
CA ILE A 46 9.50 13.28 -15.97
C ILE A 46 8.90 13.48 -17.36
N ASP A 47 7.57 13.43 -17.49
CA ASP A 47 6.87 13.59 -18.77
C ASP A 47 7.16 14.96 -19.42
N PHE A 48 7.17 16.01 -18.60
CA PHE A 48 7.53 17.37 -19.04
C PHE A 48 8.97 17.42 -19.55
N GLU A 49 9.93 16.90 -18.77
CA GLU A 49 11.34 16.96 -19.12
C GLU A 49 11.66 16.09 -20.35
N ILE A 50 10.95 14.97 -20.52
CA ILE A 50 10.98 14.18 -21.75
C ILE A 50 10.53 15.01 -22.93
N SER A 51 9.35 15.62 -22.84
CA SER A 51 8.80 16.43 -23.93
C SER A 51 9.73 17.59 -24.29
N ARG A 52 10.29 18.28 -23.29
CA ARG A 52 11.25 19.38 -23.47
C ARG A 52 12.52 18.91 -24.20
N GLN A 53 13.15 17.83 -23.75
CA GLN A 53 14.40 17.33 -24.36
C GLN A 53 14.17 16.82 -25.78
N VAL A 54 13.05 16.13 -26.03
CA VAL A 54 12.63 15.72 -27.38
C VAL A 54 12.46 16.93 -28.29
N GLN A 55 11.80 17.98 -27.82
CA GLN A 55 11.57 19.21 -28.59
C GLN A 55 12.89 19.94 -28.91
N LEU A 56 13.77 20.14 -27.93
CA LEU A 56 15.07 20.77 -28.16
C LEU A 56 15.90 19.96 -29.16
N HIS A 57 15.89 18.63 -29.04
CA HIS A 57 16.59 17.77 -29.97
C HIS A 57 16.02 17.85 -31.40
N SER A 58 14.70 17.79 -31.56
CA SER A 58 14.05 17.84 -32.89
C SER A 58 14.20 19.19 -33.58
N GLN A 59 14.39 20.27 -32.83
CA GLN A 59 14.66 21.62 -33.33
C GLN A 59 16.14 21.87 -33.63
N GLY A 60 17.01 20.87 -33.48
CA GLY A 60 18.45 21.00 -33.69
C GLY A 60 19.18 21.76 -32.58
N GLN A 61 18.54 21.96 -31.43
CA GLN A 61 19.05 22.68 -30.25
C GLN A 61 19.50 21.70 -29.15
N ALA A 62 20.05 20.56 -29.54
CA ALA A 62 20.50 19.53 -28.61
C ALA A 62 21.64 20.01 -27.69
N ASP A 63 22.40 21.02 -28.11
CA ASP A 63 23.44 21.71 -27.35
C ASP A 63 22.91 22.46 -26.13
N GLN A 64 21.61 22.80 -26.11
CA GLN A 64 20.96 23.39 -24.95
C GLN A 64 20.64 22.38 -23.85
N ILE A 65 20.71 21.08 -24.14
CA ILE A 65 20.51 20.00 -23.16
C ILE A 65 21.83 19.78 -22.42
N VAL A 66 22.09 20.64 -21.44
CA VAL A 66 23.29 20.60 -20.60
C VAL A 66 23.05 19.88 -19.28
N GLN A 67 24.12 19.46 -18.63
CA GLN A 67 24.01 18.91 -17.28
C GLN A 67 23.63 20.05 -16.31
N GLU A 68 22.41 19.99 -15.76
CA GLU A 68 21.88 21.03 -14.90
C GLU A 68 20.96 20.47 -13.82
N THR A 69 20.85 21.21 -12.72
CA THR A 69 19.81 21.01 -11.71
C THR A 69 18.64 21.92 -12.03
N ARG A 70 17.47 21.33 -12.17
CA ARG A 70 16.20 22.02 -12.41
C ARG A 70 15.27 21.86 -11.21
N LEU A 71 14.37 22.82 -11.03
CA LEU A 71 13.31 22.80 -10.04
C LEU A 71 11.99 22.43 -10.72
N TRP A 72 11.20 21.54 -10.10
CA TRP A 72 9.81 21.37 -10.48
C TRP A 72 8.94 22.45 -9.84
N GLU A 73 8.23 23.23 -10.66
CA GLU A 73 7.22 24.17 -10.20
C GLU A 73 5.82 23.59 -10.38
N GLU A 74 5.17 23.26 -9.26
CA GLU A 74 3.84 22.65 -9.26
C GLU A 74 2.76 23.58 -9.83
N GLY A 75 2.81 24.89 -9.55
CA GLY A 75 1.81 25.84 -10.08
C GLY A 75 1.83 25.98 -11.60
N ALA A 76 3.02 25.93 -12.19
CA ALA A 76 3.23 26.12 -13.63
C ALA A 76 3.41 24.80 -14.40
N GLN A 77 3.45 23.66 -13.70
CA GLN A 77 3.66 22.32 -14.27
C GLN A 77 4.86 22.26 -15.22
N LYS A 78 5.98 22.87 -14.82
CA LYS A 78 7.19 22.98 -15.64
C LYS A 78 8.46 22.82 -14.82
N THR A 79 9.54 22.43 -15.48
CA THR A 79 10.89 22.47 -14.90
C THR A 79 11.57 23.80 -15.20
N ILE A 80 12.25 24.39 -14.21
CA ILE A 80 13.02 25.63 -14.35
C ILE A 80 14.49 25.38 -14.04
N THR A 81 15.41 25.92 -14.84
CA THR A 81 16.85 25.86 -14.55
C THR A 81 17.14 26.55 -13.22
N MET A 82 17.79 25.85 -12.29
CA MET A 82 18.37 26.47 -11.09
C MET A 82 19.86 26.73 -11.27
N ARG A 83 20.61 25.67 -11.59
CA ARG A 83 22.07 25.71 -11.67
C ARG A 83 22.53 24.85 -12.83
N LYS A 84 23.33 25.42 -13.73
CA LYS A 84 24.09 24.66 -14.72
C LYS A 84 25.33 24.08 -14.03
N LYS A 85 25.63 22.80 -14.26
CA LYS A 85 26.85 22.17 -13.74
C LYS A 85 27.98 22.50 -14.70
N GLU A 86 28.97 23.25 -14.22
CA GLU A 86 30.19 23.58 -14.98
C GLU A 86 31.27 22.48 -14.86
N GLY A 87 30.91 21.32 -14.29
CA GLY A 87 31.79 20.17 -14.04
C GLY A 87 31.22 19.28 -12.93
N LEU A 88 31.96 18.24 -12.56
CA LEU A 88 31.66 17.47 -11.35
C LEU A 88 32.16 18.23 -10.13
N SER A 89 31.32 18.39 -9.11
CA SER A 89 31.75 18.97 -7.83
C SER A 89 32.78 18.05 -7.18
N ASP A 90 33.96 18.59 -6.85
CA ASP A 90 34.95 17.87 -6.05
C ASP A 90 34.56 17.93 -4.57
N TYR A 91 33.90 16.88 -4.09
CA TYR A 91 33.51 16.73 -2.69
C TYR A 91 34.68 16.36 -1.79
N ARG A 92 35.88 16.10 -2.33
CA ARG A 92 37.09 15.72 -1.60
C ARG A 92 36.80 14.64 -0.56
N TYR A 93 36.19 13.53 -0.99
CA TYR A 93 35.91 12.41 -0.09
C TYR A 93 37.21 11.91 0.54
N PHE A 94 37.26 11.86 1.87
CA PHE A 94 38.31 11.21 2.64
C PHE A 94 37.67 10.40 3.77
N PRO A 95 38.32 9.32 4.25
CA PRO A 95 37.82 8.57 5.38
C PRO A 95 37.72 9.45 6.62
N GLU A 96 36.58 9.41 7.30
CA GLU A 96 36.36 10.13 8.56
C GLU A 96 37.33 9.61 9.64
N PRO A 97 38.31 10.41 10.11
CA PRO A 97 39.28 9.94 11.10
C PRO A 97 38.68 9.73 12.49
N ASP A 98 37.60 10.44 12.82
CA ASP A 98 37.02 10.42 14.18
C ASP A 98 36.06 9.24 14.39
N ILE A 99 35.64 8.56 13.31
CA ILE A 99 34.72 7.42 13.35
C ILE A 99 35.48 6.15 12.98
N PRO A 100 35.72 5.23 13.93
CA PRO A 100 36.35 3.96 13.61
C PRO A 100 35.47 3.16 12.64
N GLY A 101 36.10 2.33 11.81
CA GLY A 101 35.39 1.45 10.89
C GLY A 101 34.39 0.55 11.62
N VAL A 102 33.15 0.50 11.14
CA VAL A 102 32.12 -0.38 11.69
C VAL A 102 32.28 -1.77 11.08
N THR A 103 32.51 -2.77 11.93
CA THR A 103 32.51 -4.19 11.52
C THR A 103 31.23 -4.84 12.02
N LEU A 104 30.45 -5.42 11.10
CA LEU A 104 29.24 -6.16 11.43
C LEU A 104 29.57 -7.64 11.51
N SER A 105 29.26 -8.28 12.63
CA SER A 105 29.45 -9.73 12.78
C SER A 105 28.39 -10.50 11.99
N GLU A 106 28.68 -11.74 11.61
CA GLU A 106 27.71 -12.60 10.91
C GLU A 106 26.47 -12.84 11.79
N GLU A 107 26.65 -13.03 13.10
CA GLU A 107 25.54 -13.22 14.04
C GLU A 107 24.61 -12.01 14.10
N TYR A 108 25.17 -10.80 14.02
CA TYR A 108 24.37 -9.57 13.98
C TYR A 108 23.54 -9.50 12.69
N VAL A 109 24.16 -9.81 11.54
CA VAL A 109 23.48 -9.81 10.24
C VAL A 109 22.39 -10.88 10.18
N ASP A 110 22.66 -12.08 10.69
CA ASP A 110 21.69 -13.18 10.72
C ASP A 110 20.55 -12.93 11.71
N GLY A 111 20.83 -12.24 12.83
CA GLY A 111 19.81 -11.75 13.74
C GLY A 111 18.83 -10.79 13.05
N ILE A 112 19.35 -9.81 12.31
CA ILE A 112 18.50 -8.89 11.52
C ILE A 112 17.72 -9.67 10.47
N ARG A 113 18.39 -10.52 9.70
CA ARG A 113 17.76 -11.31 8.63
C ARG A 113 16.57 -12.13 9.16
N SER A 114 16.71 -12.71 10.35
CA SER A 114 15.66 -13.51 10.99
C SER A 114 14.51 -12.68 11.54
N SER A 115 14.74 -11.40 11.84
CA SER A 115 13.70 -10.46 12.32
C SER A 115 12.90 -9.77 11.21
N LEU A 116 13.37 -9.86 9.95
CA LEU A 116 12.69 -9.19 8.84
C LEU A 116 11.35 -9.87 8.54
N PRO A 117 10.27 -9.08 8.35
CA PRO A 117 8.98 -9.63 7.95
C PRO A 117 9.02 -10.16 6.51
N GLU A 118 7.99 -10.96 6.16
CA GLU A 118 7.80 -11.43 4.79
C GLU A 118 7.74 -10.24 3.81
N LEU A 119 8.55 -10.29 2.75
CA LEU A 119 8.57 -9.24 1.74
C LEU A 119 7.21 -9.12 1.03
N PRO A 120 6.75 -7.91 0.67
CA PRO A 120 5.45 -7.71 0.03
C PRO A 120 5.26 -8.49 -1.28
N GLU A 121 6.32 -8.72 -2.06
CA GLU A 121 6.24 -9.53 -3.28
C GLU A 121 6.00 -11.01 -2.98
N ILE A 122 6.70 -11.56 -1.99
CA ILE A 122 6.54 -12.96 -1.56
C ILE A 122 5.13 -13.16 -1.01
N LYS A 123 4.67 -12.25 -0.15
CA LYS A 123 3.32 -12.26 0.42
C LYS A 123 2.24 -12.22 -0.67
N ARG A 124 2.39 -11.36 -1.68
CA ARG A 124 1.44 -11.29 -2.80
C ARG A 124 1.37 -12.61 -3.58
N ARG A 125 2.52 -13.20 -3.91
CA ARG A 125 2.56 -14.52 -4.58
C ARG A 125 1.94 -15.61 -3.72
N ARG A 126 2.16 -15.57 -2.39
CA ARG A 126 1.52 -16.50 -1.44
C ARG A 126 0.00 -16.40 -1.51
N TYR A 127 -0.55 -15.18 -1.50
CA TYR A 127 -1.99 -14.96 -1.62
C TYR A 127 -2.56 -15.39 -2.97
N GLU A 128 -1.84 -15.14 -4.08
CA GLU A 128 -2.21 -15.64 -5.41
C GLU A 128 -2.28 -17.18 -5.43
N ASN A 129 -1.29 -17.85 -4.84
CA ASN A 129 -1.26 -19.31 -4.72
C ASN A 129 -2.38 -19.87 -3.84
N MET A 130 -3.01 -19.04 -2.99
CA MET A 130 -4.21 -19.40 -2.22
C MET A 130 -5.52 -19.23 -3.03
N GLY A 131 -5.43 -18.85 -4.31
CA GLY A 131 -6.57 -18.73 -5.22
C GLY A 131 -7.28 -17.37 -5.19
N LEU A 132 -6.63 -16.34 -4.62
CA LEU A 132 -7.12 -14.96 -4.66
C LEU A 132 -6.80 -14.29 -6.00
N SER A 133 -7.68 -13.38 -6.44
CA SER A 133 -7.42 -12.62 -7.66
C SER A 133 -6.33 -11.57 -7.43
N MET A 134 -5.67 -11.13 -8.50
CA MET A 134 -4.66 -10.06 -8.41
C MET A 134 -5.22 -8.78 -7.77
N GLN A 135 -6.50 -8.48 -7.96
CA GLN A 135 -7.16 -7.32 -7.35
C GLN A 135 -7.26 -7.47 -5.83
N ASP A 136 -7.68 -8.64 -5.35
CA ASP A 136 -7.83 -8.94 -3.92
C ASP A 136 -6.46 -8.93 -3.23
N VAL A 137 -5.47 -9.55 -3.88
CA VAL A 137 -4.08 -9.61 -3.43
C VAL A 137 -3.50 -8.22 -3.25
N LEU A 138 -3.70 -7.34 -4.24
CA LEU A 138 -3.23 -5.96 -4.16
C LEU A 138 -3.90 -5.20 -3.00
N PHE A 139 -5.20 -5.39 -2.76
CA PHE A 139 -5.86 -4.74 -1.64
C PHE A 139 -5.30 -5.24 -0.29
N LEU A 140 -5.28 -6.55 -0.09
CA LEU A 140 -4.92 -7.17 1.19
C LEU A 140 -3.45 -6.97 1.56
N ALA A 141 -2.55 -6.89 0.57
CA ALA A 141 -1.11 -6.75 0.80
C ALA A 141 -0.60 -5.30 0.80
N ASN A 142 -1.45 -4.31 0.52
CA ASN A 142 -1.03 -2.90 0.45
C ASN A 142 -0.90 -2.24 1.83
N ASP A 143 -1.61 -2.76 2.83
CA ASP A 143 -1.51 -2.32 4.22
C ASP A 143 -1.02 -3.49 5.09
N ILE A 144 0.03 -3.25 5.87
CA ILE A 144 0.65 -4.28 6.70
C ILE A 144 -0.31 -4.80 7.78
N ASN A 145 -1.11 -3.93 8.39
CA ASN A 145 -2.04 -4.30 9.44
C ASN A 145 -3.19 -5.14 8.88
N VAL A 146 -3.66 -4.78 7.67
CA VAL A 146 -4.70 -5.57 6.98
C VAL A 146 -4.16 -6.94 6.59
N ALA A 147 -2.92 -7.00 6.09
CA ALA A 147 -2.27 -8.24 5.73
C ALA A 147 -2.09 -9.16 6.96
N GLU A 148 -1.62 -8.63 8.09
CA GLU A 148 -1.46 -9.37 9.34
C GLU A 148 -2.80 -9.84 9.91
N PHE A 149 -3.82 -9.00 9.87
CA PHE A 149 -5.17 -9.37 10.30
C PHE A 149 -5.74 -10.50 9.44
N PHE A 150 -5.56 -10.43 8.13
CA PHE A 150 -5.98 -11.49 7.21
C PHE A 150 -5.21 -12.79 7.45
N ASP A 151 -3.88 -12.72 7.56
CA ASP A 151 -3.01 -13.88 7.87
C ASP A 151 -3.42 -14.55 9.19
N ALA A 152 -3.72 -13.77 10.22
CA ALA A 152 -4.21 -14.28 11.50
C ALA A 152 -5.63 -14.88 11.39
N THR A 153 -6.48 -14.34 10.52
CA THR A 153 -7.85 -14.85 10.31
C THR A 153 -7.81 -16.23 9.63
N ILE A 154 -7.01 -16.39 8.57
CA ILE A 154 -6.87 -17.66 7.84
C ILE A 154 -6.20 -18.75 8.69
N ALA A 155 -5.29 -18.36 9.61
CA ALA A 155 -4.69 -19.29 10.57
C ALA A 155 -5.72 -19.93 11.50
N ASN A 156 -6.85 -19.25 11.78
CA ASN A 156 -7.97 -19.76 12.57
C ASN A 156 -9.00 -20.55 11.74
N ALA A 157 -8.53 -21.27 10.72
CA ALA A 157 -9.33 -22.13 9.84
C ALA A 157 -10.48 -21.42 9.07
N ALA A 158 -10.36 -20.11 8.86
CA ALA A 158 -11.29 -19.38 8.01
C ALA A 158 -11.12 -19.78 6.54
N ASP A 159 -12.23 -19.81 5.80
CA ASP A 159 -12.19 -19.95 4.35
C ASP A 159 -11.52 -18.70 3.74
N VAL A 160 -10.41 -18.90 3.03
CA VAL A 160 -9.55 -17.84 2.50
C VAL A 160 -10.34 -16.82 1.69
N LYS A 161 -11.22 -17.30 0.79
CA LYS A 161 -11.98 -16.44 -0.11
C LYS A 161 -13.06 -15.66 0.63
N LEU A 162 -13.74 -16.30 1.59
CA LEU A 162 -14.71 -15.59 2.42
C LEU A 162 -14.03 -14.54 3.29
N ALA A 163 -12.90 -14.87 3.94
CA ALA A 163 -12.15 -13.92 4.76
C ALA A 163 -11.73 -12.68 3.95
N ALA A 164 -11.21 -12.88 2.74
CA ALA A 164 -10.88 -11.78 1.83
C ALA A 164 -12.12 -10.92 1.52
N ASN A 165 -13.24 -11.53 1.16
CA ASN A 165 -14.48 -10.80 0.83
C ASN A 165 -15.03 -9.99 2.00
N TRP A 166 -14.99 -10.53 3.23
CA TRP A 166 -15.46 -9.81 4.42
C TRP A 166 -14.57 -8.62 4.76
N ILE A 167 -13.24 -8.79 4.66
CA ILE A 167 -12.27 -7.72 4.91
C ILE A 167 -12.40 -6.62 3.86
N MET A 168 -12.45 -6.98 2.58
CA MET A 168 -12.52 -6.03 1.46
C MET A 168 -13.89 -5.35 1.33
N GLY A 169 -14.95 -6.00 1.81
CA GLY A 169 -16.32 -5.52 1.73
C GLY A 169 -16.74 -4.78 2.99
N ASP A 170 -17.42 -5.49 3.89
CA ASP A 170 -18.09 -4.91 5.05
C ASP A 170 -17.12 -4.25 6.05
N ILE A 171 -15.95 -4.85 6.31
CA ILE A 171 -14.96 -4.29 7.24
C ILE A 171 -14.30 -3.04 6.64
N ALA A 172 -13.89 -3.08 5.36
CA ALA A 172 -13.35 -1.91 4.67
C ALA A 172 -14.35 -0.75 4.62
N ALA A 173 -15.63 -1.04 4.40
CA ALA A 173 -16.69 -0.03 4.43
C ALA A 173 -16.84 0.59 5.83
N TYR A 174 -16.81 -0.22 6.88
CA TYR A 174 -16.87 0.24 8.27
C TYR A 174 -15.67 1.14 8.63
N MET A 175 -14.45 0.68 8.34
CA MET A 175 -13.21 1.44 8.54
C MET A 175 -13.27 2.80 7.84
N LYS A 176 -13.78 2.84 6.60
CA LYS A 176 -13.93 4.08 5.84
C LYS A 176 -14.95 5.04 6.44
N ASN A 177 -16.09 4.52 6.92
CA ASN A 177 -17.17 5.33 7.49
C ASN A 177 -16.78 5.94 8.84
N GLU A 178 -16.16 5.15 9.71
CA GLU A 178 -15.72 5.57 11.05
C GLU A 178 -14.34 6.26 11.02
N LYS A 179 -13.66 6.25 9.87
CA LYS A 179 -12.28 6.74 9.68
C LYS A 179 -11.29 6.06 10.63
N LEU A 180 -11.46 4.76 10.82
CA LEU A 180 -10.62 3.91 11.64
C LEU A 180 -9.72 3.03 10.78
N SER A 181 -8.58 2.65 11.33
CA SER A 181 -7.72 1.58 10.84
C SER A 181 -8.15 0.22 11.40
N ILE A 182 -7.68 -0.86 10.78
CA ILE A 182 -8.02 -2.23 11.21
C ILE A 182 -7.45 -2.57 12.59
N SER A 183 -6.43 -1.84 13.07
CA SER A 183 -5.89 -1.95 14.42
C SER A 183 -6.75 -1.24 15.48
N GLU A 184 -7.68 -0.37 15.07
CA GLU A 184 -8.51 0.43 15.99
C GLU A 184 -9.90 -0.17 16.21
N ILE A 185 -10.34 -1.10 15.35
CA ILE A 185 -11.62 -1.81 15.53
C ILE A 185 -11.50 -2.85 16.65
N LYS A 186 -12.63 -3.18 17.28
CA LYS A 186 -12.68 -4.16 18.38
C LYS A 186 -12.73 -5.62 17.93
N LEU A 187 -13.05 -5.85 16.64
CA LEU A 187 -13.11 -7.17 16.04
C LEU A 187 -11.71 -7.81 16.03
N THR A 188 -11.60 -9.05 16.49
CA THR A 188 -10.36 -9.82 16.41
C THR A 188 -10.34 -10.78 15.22
N PRO A 189 -9.15 -11.20 14.72
CA PRO A 189 -9.05 -12.21 13.66
C PRO A 189 -9.71 -13.54 14.01
N LEU A 190 -9.68 -13.91 15.30
CA LEU A 190 -10.30 -15.12 15.82
C LEU A 190 -11.84 -15.04 15.72
N GLU A 191 -12.43 -13.92 16.15
CA GLU A 191 -13.87 -13.69 16.03
C GLU A 191 -14.33 -13.70 14.56
N LEU A 192 -13.56 -13.11 13.65
CA LEU A 192 -13.91 -13.16 12.23
C LEU A 192 -13.87 -14.61 11.69
N GLY A 193 -12.86 -15.39 12.09
CA GLY A 193 -12.77 -16.81 11.72
C GLY A 193 -13.95 -17.63 12.22
N GLU A 194 -14.32 -17.46 13.50
CA GLU A 194 -15.49 -18.10 14.11
C GLU A 194 -16.81 -17.73 13.44
N LEU A 195 -16.97 -16.44 13.07
CA LEU A 195 -18.14 -15.95 12.35
C LEU A 195 -18.26 -16.61 10.97
N ILE A 196 -17.16 -16.66 10.22
CA ILE A 196 -17.11 -17.31 8.91
C ILE A 196 -17.44 -18.80 9.03
N ALA A 197 -16.87 -19.48 10.04
CA ALA A 197 -17.15 -20.88 10.30
C ALA A 197 -18.63 -21.13 10.62
N SER A 198 -19.24 -20.27 11.44
CA SER A 198 -20.67 -20.35 11.80
C SER A 198 -21.60 -20.15 10.60
N ILE A 199 -21.25 -19.26 9.69
CA ILE A 199 -22.01 -19.05 8.44
C ILE A 199 -21.85 -20.25 7.50
N LYS A 200 -20.62 -20.74 7.32
CA LYS A 200 -20.33 -21.89 6.45
C LYS A 200 -20.95 -23.19 6.98
N GLY A 201 -21.00 -23.35 8.29
CA GLY A 201 -21.68 -24.45 8.98
C GLY A 201 -23.20 -24.37 8.93
N GLY A 202 -23.77 -23.28 8.40
CA GLY A 202 -25.21 -23.09 8.31
C GLY A 202 -25.89 -22.76 9.65
N THR A 203 -25.12 -22.49 10.71
CA THR A 203 -25.64 -22.11 12.03
C THR A 203 -26.36 -20.76 11.96
N ILE A 204 -25.82 -19.82 11.19
CA ILE A 204 -26.42 -18.51 10.96
C ILE A 204 -26.45 -18.17 9.48
N SER A 205 -27.44 -17.37 9.08
CA SER A 205 -27.50 -16.82 7.72
C SER A 205 -26.48 -15.69 7.52
N GLY A 206 -26.09 -15.42 6.28
CA GLY A 206 -25.20 -14.29 5.97
C GLY A 206 -25.77 -12.93 6.41
N LYS A 207 -27.09 -12.77 6.45
CA LYS A 207 -27.73 -11.54 6.95
C LYS A 207 -27.48 -11.34 8.44
N ILE A 208 -27.73 -12.38 9.24
CA ILE A 208 -27.45 -12.37 10.68
C ILE A 208 -25.95 -12.19 10.92
N GLY A 209 -25.11 -12.84 10.11
CA GLY A 209 -23.66 -12.68 10.17
C GLY A 209 -23.20 -11.23 10.01
N LYS A 210 -23.81 -10.46 9.10
CA LYS A 210 -23.52 -9.03 8.95
C LYS A 210 -23.89 -8.22 10.20
N GLU A 211 -25.07 -8.48 10.78
CA GLU A 211 -25.51 -7.79 12.00
C GLU A 211 -24.53 -8.05 13.16
N ILE A 212 -24.12 -9.32 13.35
CA ILE A 212 -23.14 -9.71 14.36
C ILE A 212 -21.77 -9.07 14.10
N LEU A 213 -21.32 -9.03 12.84
CA LEU A 213 -20.04 -8.39 12.48
C LEU A 213 -20.00 -6.92 12.91
N PHE A 214 -21.06 -6.15 12.64
CA PHE A 214 -21.12 -4.73 13.02
C PHE A 214 -21.04 -4.55 14.54
N GLU A 215 -21.69 -5.43 15.30
CA GLU A 215 -21.60 -5.40 16.77
C GLU A 215 -20.20 -5.73 17.27
N LEU A 216 -19.54 -6.75 16.70
CA LEU A 216 -18.17 -7.11 17.03
C LEU A 216 -17.17 -5.99 16.72
N MET A 217 -17.31 -5.33 15.57
CA MET A 217 -16.43 -4.21 15.20
C MET A 217 -16.57 -3.02 16.16
N ALA A 218 -17.79 -2.72 16.60
CA ALA A 218 -18.09 -1.57 17.45
C ALA A 218 -17.84 -1.82 18.95
N LYS A 219 -18.25 -2.98 19.46
CA LYS A 219 -18.27 -3.27 20.91
C LYS A 219 -17.33 -4.41 21.30
N GLY A 220 -16.89 -5.23 20.34
CA GLY A 220 -16.23 -6.51 20.61
C GLY A 220 -17.22 -7.53 21.20
N GLY A 221 -16.70 -8.69 21.58
CA GLY A 221 -17.48 -9.75 22.21
C GLY A 221 -17.09 -11.13 21.72
N THR A 222 -17.99 -12.09 21.85
CA THR A 222 -17.79 -13.44 21.31
C THR A 222 -18.88 -13.74 20.29
N VAL A 223 -18.52 -14.42 19.21
CA VAL A 223 -19.47 -14.79 18.15
C VAL A 223 -20.61 -15.61 18.74
N GLN A 224 -20.29 -16.62 19.55
CA GLN A 224 -21.29 -17.49 20.17
C GLN A 224 -22.23 -16.74 21.12
N GLY A 225 -21.74 -15.74 21.86
CA GLY A 225 -22.56 -14.91 22.74
C GLY A 225 -23.60 -14.13 21.93
N LEU A 226 -23.14 -13.46 20.88
CA LEU A 226 -24.01 -12.64 20.03
C LEU A 226 -25.02 -13.48 19.22
N ILE A 227 -24.63 -14.69 18.78
CA ILE A 227 -25.58 -15.62 18.13
C ILE A 227 -26.73 -15.96 19.09
N LYS A 228 -26.42 -16.37 20.34
CA LYS A 228 -27.44 -16.74 21.33
C LYS A 228 -28.39 -15.58 21.65
N GLU A 229 -27.85 -14.37 21.80
CA GLU A 229 -28.67 -13.18 22.05
C GLU A 229 -29.65 -12.92 20.89
N LYS A 230 -29.20 -13.06 19.64
CA LYS A 230 -30.04 -12.84 18.45
C LYS A 230 -31.08 -13.94 18.25
N ASP A 231 -30.74 -15.20 18.52
CA ASP A 231 -31.69 -16.33 18.45
C ASP A 231 -32.84 -16.15 19.45
N LEU A 232 -32.55 -15.68 20.68
CA LEU A 232 -33.56 -15.37 21.69
C LEU A 232 -34.48 -14.22 21.27
N VAL A 233 -33.94 -13.19 20.61
CA VAL A 233 -34.74 -12.08 20.06
C VAL A 233 -35.64 -12.55 18.93
N GLN A 234 -35.16 -13.43 18.05
CA GLN A 234 -35.97 -13.96 16.95
C GLN A 234 -37.12 -14.85 17.47
N ALA A 235 -36.83 -15.74 18.43
CA ALA A 235 -37.84 -16.61 19.04
C ALA A 235 -38.94 -15.81 19.78
N SER A 236 -38.56 -14.74 20.48
CA SER A 236 -39.52 -13.86 21.17
C SER A 236 -40.40 -13.08 20.18
N GLN A 237 -39.86 -12.61 19.05
CA GLN A 237 -40.66 -11.97 17.99
C GLN A 237 -41.67 -12.92 17.35
N PHE A 238 -41.27 -14.17 17.05
CA PHE A 238 -42.21 -15.17 16.54
C PHE A 238 -43.34 -15.46 17.53
N THR A 239 -43.04 -15.52 18.83
CA THR A 239 -44.04 -15.75 19.88
C THR A 239 -45.02 -14.58 19.96
N LEU A 240 -44.53 -13.34 19.92
CA LEU A 240 -45.37 -12.13 19.91
C LEU A 240 -46.26 -12.03 18.66
N LEU A 241 -45.74 -12.40 17.49
CA LEU A 241 -46.51 -12.40 16.25
C LEU A 241 -47.63 -13.45 16.30
N PHE A 242 -47.35 -14.65 16.84
CA PHE A 242 -48.38 -15.66 17.07
C PHE A 242 -49.45 -15.17 18.05
N MET A 243 -49.07 -14.49 19.13
CA MET A 243 -50.04 -13.93 20.08
C MET A 243 -50.92 -12.84 19.46
N LEU A 244 -50.38 -12.01 18.58
CA LEU A 244 -51.15 -10.96 17.87
C LEU A 244 -52.03 -11.48 16.75
N HIS A 245 -51.75 -12.67 16.19
CA HIS A 245 -52.56 -13.25 15.11
C HIS A 245 -53.69 -14.17 15.61
N TYR A 246 -53.65 -14.58 16.88
CA TYR A 246 -54.65 -15.43 17.54
C TYR A 246 -55.44 -14.68 18.64
N SER A 247 -55.39 -13.35 18.66
CA SER A 247 -56.24 -12.47 19.48
C SER A 247 -57.22 -11.72 18.59
#